data_AF-A0A0A2LFS4-F1
#
_entry.id   AF-A0A0A2LFS4-F1
#
_cell.length_a   1.000
_cell.length_b   1.000
_cell.length_c   1.000
_cell.angle_alpha   90.00
_cell.angle_beta   90.00
_cell.angle_gamma   90.00
#
_symmetry.space_group_name_H-M   'P 1'
#
loop_
_entity.id
_entity.type
_entity.pdbx_description
1 polymer ?
#
loop_
_entity_poly.entity_id
_entity_poly.type
_entity_poly.pdbx_seq_one_letter_code
_entity_poly.pdbx_strand_id
1 'polypeptide(L)'
;MSTPDYTELESRFHCACEDAIGELSMQYKTHYHSAGKLEDFFGLIQTEFERVVEIFTHKNNLAEDKEAQRRINAIAKEYAKKCVDDYGKVN
;
A
#
# COMPACT_ATOMS: atom_id res chain seq x y z
N MET A 1 -5.55 32.49 -0.22
CA MET A 1 -5.66 31.17 -0.88
C MET A 1 -5.25 30.14 0.14
N SER A 2 -6.21 29.41 0.71
CA SER A 2 -5.90 28.30 1.61
C SER A 2 -5.49 27.11 0.75
N THR A 3 -4.30 26.58 0.97
CA THR A 3 -3.90 25.30 0.37
C THR A 3 -4.87 24.22 0.85
N PRO A 4 -5.35 23.32 -0.04
CA PRO A 4 -6.12 22.17 0.41
C PRO A 4 -5.28 21.35 1.39
N ASP A 5 -5.84 21.13 2.58
CA ASP A 5 -5.23 20.30 3.62
C ASP A 5 -5.57 18.84 3.33
N TYR A 6 -4.55 18.06 2.99
CA TYR A 6 -4.68 16.63 2.71
C TYR A 6 -4.29 15.76 3.91
N THR A 7 -4.04 16.35 5.08
CA THR A 7 -3.48 15.60 6.22
C THR A 7 -4.45 14.51 6.70
N GLU A 8 -5.75 14.80 6.75
CA GLU A 8 -6.75 13.79 7.09
C GLU A 8 -6.83 12.68 6.03
N LEU A 9 -6.73 13.06 4.75
CA LEU A 9 -6.76 12.11 3.64
C LEU A 9 -5.56 11.14 3.71
N GLU A 10 -4.36 11.69 3.87
CA GLU A 10 -3.12 10.93 4.00
C GLU A 10 -3.18 10.04 5.24
N SER A 11 -3.63 10.54 6.38
CA SER A 11 -3.80 9.75 7.60
C SER A 11 -4.76 8.56 7.40
N ARG A 12 -5.91 8.77 6.76
CA ARG A 12 -6.85 7.69 6.46
C ARG A 12 -6.27 6.67 5.48
N PHE A 13 -5.46 7.13 4.53
CA PHE A 13 -4.78 6.24 3.60
C PHE A 13 -3.68 5.42 4.27
N HIS A 14 -2.92 6.01 5.20
CA HIS A 14 -1.96 5.29 6.03
C HIS A 14 -2.61 4.12 6.77
N CYS A 15 -3.78 4.31 7.39
CA CYS A 15 -4.52 3.23 8.03
C CYS A 15 -4.88 2.11 7.04
N ALA A 16 -5.36 2.46 5.84
CA ALA A 16 -5.68 1.46 4.81
C ALA A 16 -4.44 0.67 4.35
N CYS A 17 -3.28 1.32 4.29
CA CYS A 17 -2.01 0.65 4.01
C CYS A 17 -1.55 -0.27 5.15
N GLU A 18 -1.79 0.11 6.41
CA GLU A 18 -1.49 -0.75 7.57
C GLU A 18 -2.37 -2.00 7.60
N ASP A 19 -3.66 -1.88 7.26
CA ASP A 19 -4.56 -3.03 7.13
C ASP A 19 -4.04 -4.01 6.06
N ALA A 20 -3.63 -3.48 4.90
CA ALA A 20 -3.05 -4.29 3.82
C ALA A 20 -1.75 -5.00 4.23
N ILE A 21 -0.90 -4.37 5.05
CA ILE A 21 0.28 -5.03 5.63
C ILE A 21 -0.12 -6.24 6.47
N GLY A 22 -1.19 -6.11 7.26
CA GLY A 22 -1.74 -7.21 8.06
C GLY A 22 -2.13 -8.41 7.19
N GLU A 23 -2.85 -8.15 6.09
CA GLU A 23 -3.24 -9.18 5.12
C GLU A 23 -2.02 -9.81 4.43
N LEU A 24 -1.07 -9.00 3.97
CA LEU A 24 0.18 -9.47 3.36
C LEU A 24 0.99 -10.33 4.32
N SER A 25 1.06 -9.99 5.61
CA SER A 25 1.76 -10.79 6.62
C SER A 25 1.10 -12.16 6.82
N MET A 26 -0.23 -12.20 6.80
CA MET A 26 -0.96 -13.47 6.87
C MET A 26 -0.72 -14.32 5.62
N GLN A 27 -0.76 -13.72 4.42
CA GLN A 27 -0.48 -14.42 3.18
C GLN A 27 0.96 -14.95 3.13
N TYR A 28 1.94 -14.15 3.56
CA TYR A 28 3.34 -14.56 3.63
C TYR A 28 3.51 -15.82 4.47
N LYS A 29 3.02 -15.80 5.71
CA LYS A 29 3.13 -16.94 6.64
C LYS A 29 2.44 -18.20 6.13
N THR A 30 1.31 -18.04 5.44
CA THR A 30 0.50 -19.18 5.00
C THR A 30 1.02 -19.80 3.70
N HIS A 31 1.51 -18.98 2.76
CA HIS A 31 1.74 -19.43 1.38
C HIS A 31 3.18 -19.28 0.90
N TYR A 32 3.97 -18.38 1.47
CA TYR A 32 5.26 -17.99 0.90
C TYR A 32 6.47 -18.31 1.80
N HIS A 33 6.30 -18.26 3.12
CA HIS A 33 7.36 -18.49 4.11
C HIS A 33 8.03 -19.86 3.93
N SER A 34 7.25 -20.92 3.70
CA SER A 34 7.77 -22.28 3.52
C SER A 34 8.13 -22.63 2.08
N ALA A 35 7.66 -21.84 1.11
CA ALA A 35 7.78 -22.15 -0.31
C ALA A 35 9.02 -21.54 -0.97
N GLY A 36 9.71 -20.60 -0.31
CA GLY A 36 10.89 -19.92 -0.86
C GLY A 36 10.58 -19.00 -2.05
N LYS A 37 9.32 -18.61 -2.24
CA LYS A 37 8.83 -17.82 -3.39
C LYS A 37 8.73 -16.32 -3.07
N LEU A 38 9.84 -15.73 -2.65
CA LEU A 38 9.87 -14.31 -2.27
C LEU A 38 9.60 -13.36 -3.45
N GLU A 39 10.06 -13.71 -4.66
CA GLU A 39 9.82 -12.88 -5.85
C GLU A 39 8.33 -12.80 -6.22
N ASP A 40 7.62 -13.93 -6.17
CA ASP A 40 6.17 -13.97 -6.37
C ASP A 40 5.43 -13.13 -5.30
N PHE A 41 5.93 -13.18 -4.06
CA PHE A 41 5.38 -12.39 -2.97
C PHE A 41 5.65 -10.89 -3.13
N PHE A 42 6.81 -10.49 -3.66
CA PHE A 42 7.10 -9.09 -3.95
C PHE A 42 6.22 -8.53 -5.07
N GLY A 43 5.90 -9.35 -6.09
CA GLY A 43 4.88 -9.01 -7.08
C GLY A 43 3.51 -8.80 -6.44
N LEU A 44 3.10 -9.69 -5.53
CA LEU A 44 1.85 -9.57 -4.80
C LEU A 44 1.76 -8.28 -3.96
N ILE A 45 2.85 -7.91 -3.26
CA ILE A 45 2.91 -6.67 -2.48
C ILE A 45 2.56 -5.46 -3.36
N GLN A 46 3.15 -5.36 -4.56
CA GLN A 46 2.86 -4.25 -5.47
C GLN A 46 1.39 -4.22 -5.89
N THR A 47 0.86 -5.36 -6.32
CA THR A 47 -0.54 -5.48 -6.73
C THR A 47 -1.52 -5.14 -5.60
N GLU A 48 -1.22 -5.53 -4.36
CA GLU A 48 -2.10 -5.24 -3.23
C GLU A 48 -2.13 -3.74 -2.92
N PHE A 49 -0.98 -3.05 -2.95
CA PHE A 49 -0.96 -1.60 -2.75
C PHE A 49 -1.60 -0.83 -3.91
N GLU A 50 -1.46 -1.29 -5.15
CA GLU A 50 -2.20 -0.72 -6.30
C GLU A 50 -3.72 -0.86 -6.11
N ARG A 51 -4.17 -2.01 -5.63
CA ARG A 51 -5.57 -2.27 -5.31
C ARG A 51 -6.08 -1.37 -4.18
N VAL A 52 -5.28 -1.18 -3.12
CA VAL A 52 -5.61 -0.28 -2.01
C VAL A 52 -5.79 1.16 -2.51
N VAL A 53 -4.91 1.63 -3.40
CA VAL A 53 -5.04 2.95 -4.06
C VAL A 53 -6.36 3.03 -4.83
N GLU A 54 -6.65 2.06 -5.71
CA GLU A 54 -7.87 2.07 -6.52
C GLU A 54 -9.13 2.12 -5.65
N ILE A 55 -9.21 1.24 -4.64
CA ILE A 55 -10.35 1.15 -3.72
C ILE A 55 -10.50 2.46 -2.95
N PHE A 56 -9.40 3.02 -2.44
CA PHE A 56 -9.44 4.24 -1.63
C PHE A 56 -9.81 5.47 -2.48
N THR A 57 -9.25 5.60 -3.68
CA THR A 57 -9.58 6.66 -4.63
C THR A 57 -11.05 6.61 -5.02
N HIS A 58 -11.59 5.42 -5.30
CA HIS A 58 -13.01 5.25 -5.61
C HIS A 58 -13.91 5.58 -4.41
N LYS A 59 -13.60 5.05 -3.22
CA LYS A 59 -14.40 5.28 -1.99
C LYS A 59 -14.46 6.75 -1.56
N ASN A 60 -13.44 7.54 -1.87
CA ASN A 60 -13.36 8.95 -1.48
C ASN A 60 -13.61 9.93 -2.64
N ASN A 61 -14.06 9.44 -3.80
CA ASN A 61 -14.32 10.25 -5.01
C ASN A 61 -13.13 11.12 -5.45
N LEU A 62 -11.90 10.58 -5.37
CA LEU A 62 -10.67 11.31 -5.66
C LEU A 62 -10.24 11.17 -7.13
N ALA A 63 -11.11 10.66 -8.00
CA ALA A 63 -10.78 10.36 -9.40
C ALA A 63 -10.35 11.61 -10.20
N GLU A 64 -10.85 12.79 -9.84
CA GLU A 64 -10.54 14.05 -10.50
C GLU A 64 -9.45 14.86 -9.77
N ASP A 65 -9.14 14.50 -8.52
CA ASP A 65 -8.13 15.17 -7.71
C ASP A 65 -6.74 14.57 -7.95
N LYS A 66 -6.03 15.17 -8.91
CA LYS A 66 -4.68 14.74 -9.31
C LYS A 66 -3.66 14.86 -8.19
N GLU A 67 -3.81 15.82 -7.29
CA GLU A 67 -2.85 16.03 -6.20
C GLU A 67 -3.08 15.01 -5.08
N ALA A 68 -4.34 14.75 -4.73
CA ALA A 68 -4.70 13.64 -3.84
C ALA A 68 -4.19 12.30 -4.38
N GLN A 69 -4.42 12.02 -5.68
CA GLN A 69 -3.91 10.80 -6.31
C GLN A 69 -2.39 10.71 -6.26
N ARG A 70 -1.67 11.81 -6.52
CA ARG A 70 -0.22 11.83 -6.46
C ARG A 70 0.30 11.50 -5.06
N ARG A 71 -0.32 12.06 -4.02
CA ARG A 71 0.04 11.84 -2.61
C ARG A 71 -0.24 10.40 -2.18
N ILE A 72 -1.44 9.91 -2.45
CA ILE A 72 -1.85 8.52 -2.18
C ILE A 72 -0.92 7.53 -2.88
N ASN A 73 -0.61 7.74 -4.17
CA ASN A 73 0.33 6.88 -4.89
C ASN A 73 1.76 6.92 -4.31
N ALA A 74 2.21 8.09 -3.82
CA ALA A 74 3.51 8.20 -3.18
C ALA A 74 3.56 7.36 -1.89
N ILE A 75 2.55 7.52 -1.02
CA ILE A 75 2.43 6.75 0.23
C ILE A 75 2.38 5.24 -0.07
N ALA A 76 1.56 4.81 -1.03
CA ALA A 76 1.44 3.41 -1.40
C ALA A 76 2.78 2.80 -1.85
N LYS A 77 3.56 3.55 -2.65
CA LYS A 77 4.90 3.13 -3.09
C LYS A 77 5.90 3.04 -1.94
N GLU A 78 5.84 3.97 -0.99
CA GLU A 78 6.70 3.93 0.20
C GLU A 78 6.39 2.70 1.06
N TYR A 79 5.11 2.38 1.26
CA TYR A 79 4.69 1.18 2.00
C TYR A 79 5.07 -0.11 1.27
N ALA A 80 4.83 -0.19 -0.04
CA ALA A 80 5.21 -1.34 -0.85
C ALA A 80 6.73 -1.59 -0.78
N LYS A 81 7.53 -0.52 -0.95
CA LYS A 81 8.99 -0.61 -0.82
C LYS A 81 9.40 -1.08 0.56
N LYS A 82 8.85 -0.46 1.63
CA LYS A 82 9.15 -0.86 3.01
C LYS A 82 8.84 -2.33 3.26
N CYS A 83 7.71 -2.82 2.76
CA CYS A 83 7.35 -4.24 2.87
C CYS A 83 8.39 -5.12 2.17
N VAL A 84 8.74 -4.82 0.92
CA VAL A 84 9.76 -5.58 0.18
C VAL A 84 11.10 -5.57 0.91
N ASP A 85 11.55 -4.42 1.42
CA ASP A 85 12.76 -4.27 2.22
C ASP A 85 12.71 -5.11 3.51
N ASP A 86 11.59 -5.07 4.24
CA ASP A 86 11.42 -5.78 5.50
C ASP A 86 11.42 -7.31 5.28
N TYR A 87 10.66 -7.81 4.30
CA TYR A 87 10.65 -9.24 3.97
C TYR A 87 11.96 -9.71 3.32
N GLY A 88 12.66 -8.82 2.59
CA GLY A 88 13.97 -9.10 2.02
C GLY A 88 15.10 -9.20 3.05
N LYS A 89 14.98 -8.53 4.20
CA LYS A 89 15.96 -8.59 5.32
C LYS A 89 15.77 -9.77 6.26
N VAL A 90 14.59 -10.39 6.26
CA VAL A 90 14.26 -11.55 7.11
C VAL A 90 14.90 -12.84 6.55
N ASN A 91 15.55 -12.75 5.39
CA ASN A 91 16.24 -13.85 4.72
C ASN A 91 17.77 -13.79 4.90
#